data_AF-A0A0K3B7E7-F1
#
_entry.id   AF-A0A0K3B7E7-F1
#
_cell.length_a   1.000
_cell.length_b   1.000
_cell.length_c   1.000
_cell.angle_alpha   90.00
_cell.angle_beta   90.00
_cell.angle_gamma   90.00
#
_symmetry.space_group_name_H-M   'P 1'
#
loop_
_entity.id
_entity.type
_entity.pdbx_description
1 polymer ?
#
loop_
_entity_poly.entity_id
_entity_poly.type
_entity_poly.pdbx_seq_one_letter_code
_entity_poly.pdbx_strand_id
1 'polypeptide(L)'
;MWTSGAQFLVMDRYFLYAWQGADDQVGALSQMHWFQTATEVGTGWAAVVATDGTIGGDGWLEVFQNRRSVAIVQAQGEPYTRALGKALEYPDDGDHMGDVVPVPSGDMYFFNATLGGDGDWPKAKPGRPPAQWEPADDAAEAPSGLRFDVPRGDYQLHVRWMTEPDEQTCFARWLFTPA
;
A
#
# COMPACT_ATOMS: atom_id res chain seq x y z
N MET A 1 -4.84 6.64 -3.66
CA MET A 1 -5.18 5.84 -4.85
C MET A 1 -6.51 5.15 -4.59
N TRP A 2 -7.29 4.87 -5.63
CA TRP A 2 -8.53 4.10 -5.48
C TRP A 2 -8.24 2.61 -5.69
N THR A 3 -8.91 1.76 -4.91
CA THR A 3 -8.86 0.30 -5.07
C THR A 3 -10.26 -0.28 -5.15
N SER A 4 -10.41 -1.32 -5.97
CA SER A 4 -11.59 -2.18 -6.07
C SER A 4 -11.35 -3.55 -5.41
N GLY A 5 -10.58 -3.58 -4.32
CA GLY A 5 -10.18 -4.80 -3.62
C GLY A 5 -9.01 -5.56 -4.25
N ALA A 6 -8.40 -5.00 -5.30
CA ALA A 6 -7.21 -5.58 -5.92
C ALA A 6 -5.99 -5.45 -5.00
N GLN A 7 -5.08 -6.41 -5.10
CA GLN A 7 -3.79 -6.32 -4.41
C GLN A 7 -2.86 -5.35 -5.12
N PHE A 8 -2.00 -4.72 -4.34
CA PHE A 8 -0.99 -3.79 -4.83
C PHE A 8 0.40 -4.28 -4.44
N LEU A 9 1.39 -3.90 -5.24
CA LEU A 9 2.79 -4.20 -4.99
C LEU A 9 3.57 -2.95 -4.65
N VAL A 10 4.52 -3.10 -3.73
CA VAL A 10 5.51 -2.08 -3.38
C VAL A 10 6.91 -2.61 -3.64
N MET A 11 7.66 -1.98 -4.54
CA MET A 11 9.03 -2.40 -4.88
C MET A 11 9.89 -1.25 -5.45
N ASP A 12 11.20 -1.48 -5.50
CA ASP A 12 12.15 -0.59 -6.19
C ASP A 12 12.04 -0.70 -7.71
N ARG A 13 12.41 0.40 -8.40
CA ARG A 13 12.49 0.46 -9.86
C ARG A 13 13.21 -0.72 -10.51
N TYR A 14 14.28 -1.23 -9.90
CA TYR A 14 15.08 -2.29 -10.49
C TYR A 14 14.32 -3.61 -10.65
N PHE A 15 13.24 -3.85 -9.90
CA PHE A 15 12.48 -5.09 -9.99
C PHE A 15 11.25 -4.98 -10.89
N LEU A 16 10.83 -3.76 -11.24
CA LEU A 16 9.61 -3.51 -12.02
C LEU A 16 9.55 -4.31 -13.33
N TYR A 17 10.67 -4.43 -14.04
CA TYR A 17 10.69 -5.12 -15.34
C TYR A 17 10.28 -6.61 -15.24
N ALA A 18 10.41 -7.23 -14.07
CA ALA A 18 10.09 -8.64 -13.89
C ALA A 18 8.62 -8.89 -13.53
N TRP A 19 7.88 -7.85 -13.15
CA TRP A 19 6.44 -7.93 -12.94
C TRP A 19 5.70 -7.55 -14.22
N GLN A 20 4.95 -8.48 -14.80
CA GLN A 20 4.24 -8.27 -16.07
C GLN A 20 2.73 -8.14 -15.88
N GLY A 21 2.23 -8.33 -14.65
CA GLY A 21 0.79 -8.34 -14.37
C GLY A 21 0.06 -9.50 -15.06
N ALA A 22 0.78 -10.58 -15.38
CA ALA A 22 0.20 -11.75 -16.04
C ALA A 22 -0.74 -12.50 -15.08
N ASP A 23 -1.77 -13.16 -15.63
CA ASP A 23 -2.82 -13.83 -14.85
C ASP A 23 -2.28 -14.86 -13.85
N ASP A 24 -1.17 -15.53 -14.14
CA ASP A 24 -0.52 -16.47 -13.23
C ASP A 24 0.18 -15.75 -12.07
N GLN A 25 0.86 -14.63 -12.34
CA GLN A 25 1.48 -13.77 -11.33
C GLN A 25 0.42 -13.19 -10.39
N VAL A 26 -0.65 -12.63 -10.94
CA VAL A 26 -1.78 -12.06 -10.19
C VAL A 26 -2.60 -13.15 -9.48
N GLY A 27 -2.74 -14.31 -10.11
CA GLY A 27 -3.44 -15.46 -9.53
C GLY A 27 -2.72 -15.99 -8.29
N ALA A 28 -1.38 -16.07 -8.33
CA ALA A 28 -0.58 -16.52 -7.19
C ALA A 28 -0.75 -15.62 -5.96
N LEU A 29 -0.83 -14.30 -6.18
CA LEU A 29 -1.11 -13.30 -5.15
C LEU A 29 -2.45 -13.53 -4.42
N SER A 30 -3.47 -13.98 -5.14
CA SER A 30 -4.79 -14.28 -4.57
C SER A 30 -4.82 -15.56 -3.72
N GLN A 31 -3.80 -16.42 -3.88
CA GLN A 31 -3.63 -17.65 -3.11
C GLN A 31 -2.76 -17.45 -1.86
N MET A 32 -2.19 -16.26 -1.68
CA MET A 32 -1.37 -15.96 -0.51
C MET A 32 -2.19 -16.00 0.77
N HIS A 33 -1.62 -16.59 1.81
CA HIS A 33 -2.17 -16.48 3.14
C HIS A 33 -2.03 -15.04 3.65
N TRP A 34 -2.97 -14.61 4.51
CA TRP A 34 -3.04 -13.24 5.02
C TRP A 34 -1.74 -12.75 5.68
N PHE A 35 -0.93 -13.64 6.28
CA PHE A 35 0.33 -13.26 6.94
C PHE A 35 1.52 -13.14 5.98
N GLN A 36 1.37 -13.53 4.72
CA GLN A 36 2.43 -13.40 3.71
C GLN A 36 2.41 -11.97 3.17
N THR A 37 3.55 -11.30 3.31
CA THR A 37 3.66 -9.86 3.07
C THR A 37 4.54 -9.50 1.89
N ALA A 38 5.13 -10.49 1.23
CA ALA A 38 5.91 -10.29 0.02
C ALA A 38 5.79 -11.45 -0.95
N THR A 39 6.16 -11.16 -2.20
CA THR A 39 6.28 -12.12 -3.29
C THR A 39 7.60 -11.90 -4.03
N GLU A 40 8.11 -12.96 -4.66
CA GLU A 40 9.30 -12.88 -5.49
C GLU A 40 8.99 -12.15 -6.80
N VAL A 41 9.89 -11.25 -7.22
CA VAL A 41 9.80 -10.53 -8.49
C VAL A 41 11.16 -10.55 -9.17
N GLY A 42 11.30 -11.44 -10.15
CA GLY A 42 12.56 -11.67 -10.86
C GLY A 42 13.65 -12.19 -9.91
N THR A 43 14.61 -11.32 -9.57
CA THR A 43 15.70 -11.65 -8.62
C THR A 43 15.57 -10.94 -7.28
N GLY A 44 14.48 -10.19 -7.08
CA GLY A 44 14.19 -9.44 -5.86
C GLY A 44 12.82 -9.75 -5.31
N TRP A 45 12.31 -8.82 -4.51
CA TRP A 45 11.07 -8.96 -3.76
C TRP A 45 10.19 -7.73 -3.90
N ALA A 46 8.88 -7.95 -3.84
CA ALA A 46 7.89 -6.92 -3.71
C ALA A 46 7.07 -7.16 -2.45
N ALA A 47 6.86 -6.11 -1.66
CA ALA A 47 5.85 -6.17 -0.61
C ALA A 47 4.45 -6.19 -1.24
N VAL A 48 3.56 -6.93 -0.60
CA VAL A 48 2.16 -7.06 -0.99
C VAL A 48 1.30 -6.23 -0.05
N VAL A 49 0.56 -5.28 -0.61
CA VAL A 49 -0.49 -4.54 0.07
C VAL A 49 -1.81 -5.18 -0.33
N ALA A 50 -2.33 -6.01 0.56
CA ALA A 50 -3.59 -6.72 0.36
C ALA A 50 -4.72 -5.98 1.07
N THR A 51 -5.53 -5.25 0.29
CA THR A 51 -6.71 -4.55 0.82
C THR A 51 -7.62 -5.50 1.57
N ASP A 52 -8.09 -5.08 2.74
CA ASP A 52 -8.95 -5.89 3.59
C ASP A 52 -10.41 -5.58 3.27
N GLY A 53 -11.12 -6.57 2.72
CA GLY A 53 -12.53 -6.45 2.39
C GLY A 53 -13.43 -6.22 3.61
N THR A 54 -12.95 -6.46 4.84
CA THR A 54 -13.68 -6.17 6.08
C THR A 54 -13.71 -4.68 6.44
N ILE A 55 -12.71 -3.90 6.02
CA ILE A 55 -12.71 -2.43 6.09
C ILE A 55 -13.54 -1.84 4.95
N GLY A 56 -13.58 -2.55 3.82
CA GLY A 56 -14.35 -2.19 2.65
C GLY A 56 -13.76 -2.87 1.42
N GLY A 57 -14.62 -3.49 0.61
CA GLY A 57 -14.20 -4.12 -0.65
C GLY A 57 -13.64 -3.10 -1.64
N ASP A 58 -14.18 -1.87 -1.61
CA ASP A 58 -13.73 -0.74 -2.41
C ASP A 58 -13.40 0.44 -1.48
N GLY A 59 -12.41 1.25 -1.84
CA GLY A 59 -12.06 2.41 -1.02
C GLY A 59 -10.78 3.11 -1.43
N TRP A 60 -10.35 4.04 -0.59
CA TRP A 60 -9.08 4.74 -0.76
C TRP A 60 -7.94 4.01 -0.08
N LEU A 61 -6.82 3.90 -0.80
CA LEU A 61 -5.49 3.63 -0.26
C LEU A 61 -4.72 4.95 -0.20
N GLU A 62 -4.63 5.52 1.00
CA GLU A 62 -3.94 6.77 1.26
C GLU A 62 -2.46 6.51 1.52
N VAL A 63 -1.59 7.27 0.84
CA VAL A 63 -0.14 7.15 1.00
C VAL A 63 0.36 8.36 1.77
N PHE A 64 0.90 8.11 2.96
CA PHE A 64 1.53 9.11 3.80
C PHE A 64 3.03 8.90 3.81
N GLN A 65 3.77 9.98 3.67
CA GLN A 65 5.21 9.94 3.67
C GLN A 65 5.76 10.99 4.62
N ASN A 66 6.71 10.59 5.45
CA ASN A 66 7.61 11.51 6.13
C ASN A 66 9.03 11.38 5.56
N ARG A 67 10.04 12.00 6.18
CA ARG A 67 11.42 12.00 5.66
C ARG A 67 12.06 10.60 5.52
N ARG A 68 11.54 9.60 6.23
CA ARG A 68 12.16 8.28 6.36
C ARG A 68 11.20 7.13 6.17
N SER A 69 9.92 7.33 6.41
CA SER A 69 8.94 6.26 6.43
C SER A 69 7.81 6.54 5.46
N VAL A 70 7.22 5.47 4.95
CA VAL A 70 6.01 5.50 4.13
C VAL A 70 4.96 4.66 4.82
N ALA A 71 3.76 5.19 4.98
CA ALA A 71 2.60 4.45 5.45
C ALA A 71 1.55 4.43 4.34
N ILE A 72 1.06 3.24 4.02
CA ILE A 72 -0.12 3.05 3.19
C ILE A 72 -1.25 2.67 4.12
N VAL A 73 -2.37 3.38 4.04
CA VAL A 73 -3.50 3.23 4.95
C VAL A 73 -4.78 2.98 4.16
N GLN A 74 -5.48 1.92 4.52
CA GLN A 74 -6.89 1.74 4.21
C GLN A 74 -7.67 2.03 5.49
N ALA A 75 -8.66 2.92 5.43
CA ALA A 75 -9.43 3.28 6.61
C ALA A 75 -10.89 3.56 6.26
N GLN A 76 -11.77 3.32 7.23
CA GLN A 76 -13.19 3.64 7.19
C GLN A 76 -13.57 4.32 8.50
N GLY A 77 -14.49 5.28 8.41
CA GLY A 77 -15.04 5.98 9.57
C GLY A 77 -15.41 7.44 9.26
N GLU A 78 -16.22 8.02 10.12
CA GLU A 78 -16.67 9.41 10.00
C GLU A 78 -16.27 10.25 11.23
N PRO A 79 -15.68 11.44 11.03
CA PRO A 79 -15.16 11.99 9.77
C PRO A 79 -13.95 11.21 9.25
N TYR A 80 -13.79 11.08 7.93
CA TYR A 80 -12.70 10.27 7.36
C TYR A 80 -11.31 10.74 7.76
N THR A 81 -11.12 12.07 7.86
CA THR A 81 -9.86 12.64 8.35
C THR A 81 -9.52 12.23 9.77
N ARG A 82 -10.52 12.00 10.63
CA ARG A 82 -10.33 11.46 11.98
C ARG A 82 -9.90 10.00 11.90
N ALA A 83 -10.52 9.19 11.05
CA ALA A 83 -10.14 7.79 10.85
C ALA A 83 -8.68 7.65 10.40
N LEU A 84 -8.25 8.46 9.42
CA LEU A 84 -6.86 8.52 8.97
C LEU A 84 -5.90 8.98 10.10
N GLY A 85 -6.28 9.99 10.86
CA GLY A 85 -5.50 10.43 12.02
C GLY A 85 -5.31 9.32 13.05
N LYS A 86 -6.38 8.58 13.37
CA LYS A 86 -6.32 7.42 14.28
C LYS A 86 -5.42 6.31 13.77
N ALA A 87 -5.50 5.97 12.48
CA ALA A 87 -4.64 4.95 11.87
C ALA A 87 -3.15 5.33 11.92
N LEU A 88 -2.82 6.62 11.73
CA LEU A 88 -1.46 7.12 11.78
C LEU A 88 -0.91 7.26 13.21
N GLU A 89 -1.76 7.60 14.18
CA GLU A 89 -1.40 7.70 15.60
C GLU A 89 -1.35 6.33 16.31
N TYR A 90 -1.97 5.30 15.72
CA TYR A 90 -2.02 3.98 16.34
C TYR A 90 -0.61 3.42 16.55
N PRO A 91 -0.29 2.86 17.73
CA PRO A 91 1.02 2.27 17.98
C PRO A 91 1.39 1.21 16.94
N ASP A 92 2.67 1.14 16.57
CA ASP A 92 3.22 0.06 15.76
C ASP A 92 3.66 -1.15 16.59
N ASP A 93 3.63 -1.02 17.93
CA ASP A 93 3.84 -2.13 18.86
C ASP A 93 2.81 -3.25 18.60
N GLY A 94 3.32 -4.43 18.22
CA GLY A 94 2.49 -5.58 17.88
C GLY A 94 1.96 -5.58 16.45
N ASP A 95 2.45 -4.70 15.57
CA ASP A 95 2.30 -4.88 14.13
C ASP A 95 2.95 -6.22 13.73
N HIS A 96 2.34 -6.90 12.77
CA HIS A 96 2.92 -8.10 12.17
C HIS A 96 4.20 -7.70 11.41
N MET A 97 5.31 -8.34 11.75
CA MET A 97 6.57 -8.08 11.06
C MET A 97 6.53 -8.74 9.68
N GLY A 98 6.53 -7.91 8.65
CA GLY A 98 6.58 -8.37 7.27
C GLY A 98 8.00 -8.56 6.76
N ASP A 99 8.13 -8.75 5.47
CA ASP A 99 9.41 -8.89 4.78
C ASP A 99 10.11 -7.53 4.57
N VAL A 100 11.42 -7.59 4.35
CA VAL A 100 12.23 -6.42 4.03
C VAL A 100 12.14 -6.12 2.54
N VAL A 101 11.87 -4.85 2.20
CA VAL A 101 11.86 -4.36 0.81
C VAL A 101 13.15 -3.59 0.52
N PRO A 102 14.03 -4.11 -0.37
CA PRO A 102 15.24 -3.39 -0.76
C PRO A 102 14.91 -2.25 -1.74
N VAL A 103 15.43 -1.05 -1.47
CA VAL A 103 15.26 0.15 -2.29
C VAL A 103 16.61 0.78 -2.66
N PRO A 104 17.42 0.09 -3.48
CA PRO A 104 18.76 0.55 -3.85
C PRO A 104 18.77 1.81 -4.74
N SER A 105 17.71 2.05 -5.52
CA SER A 105 17.67 3.21 -6.41
C SER A 105 17.27 4.49 -5.67
N GLY A 106 16.41 4.35 -4.65
CA GLY A 106 15.72 5.45 -3.97
C GLY A 106 14.35 5.79 -4.61
N ASP A 107 13.94 5.05 -5.64
CA ASP A 107 12.64 5.19 -6.29
C ASP A 107 11.76 3.99 -5.89
N MET A 108 10.82 4.21 -4.97
CA MET A 108 9.82 3.22 -4.56
C MET A 108 8.55 3.40 -5.39
N TYR A 109 7.98 2.29 -5.86
CA TYR A 109 6.76 2.24 -6.65
C TYR A 109 5.68 1.50 -5.87
N PHE A 110 4.46 1.99 -5.94
CA PHE A 110 3.27 1.38 -5.36
C PHE A 110 2.18 1.34 -6.44
N PHE A 111 1.77 0.16 -6.88
CA PHE A 111 0.87 0.04 -8.03
C PHE A 111 0.00 -1.22 -7.97
N ASN A 112 -1.14 -1.18 -8.65
CA ASN A 112 -2.07 -2.31 -8.72
C ASN A 112 -1.37 -3.50 -9.40
N ALA A 113 -1.37 -4.66 -8.75
CA ALA A 113 -0.65 -5.84 -9.21
C ALA A 113 -1.14 -6.39 -10.56
N THR A 114 -2.37 -6.07 -10.97
CA THR A 114 -2.90 -6.44 -12.29
C THR A 114 -2.23 -5.67 -13.42
N LEU A 115 -1.48 -4.63 -13.10
CA LEU A 115 -0.73 -3.83 -14.05
C LEU A 115 0.73 -4.31 -14.10
N GLY A 116 1.30 -4.34 -15.30
CA GLY A 116 2.73 -4.59 -15.50
C GLY A 116 3.59 -3.46 -14.91
N GLY A 117 4.82 -3.78 -14.51
CA GLY A 117 5.74 -2.81 -13.92
C GLY A 117 6.28 -1.78 -14.91
N ASP A 118 5.99 -1.90 -16.19
CA ASP A 118 6.36 -0.96 -17.26
C ASP A 118 5.43 0.26 -17.39
N GLY A 119 4.43 0.38 -16.51
CA GLY A 119 3.52 1.52 -16.47
C GLY A 119 4.22 2.88 -16.27
N ASP A 120 3.65 3.93 -16.86
CA ASP A 120 4.08 5.31 -16.62
C ASP A 120 3.48 5.83 -15.30
N TRP A 121 4.16 5.50 -14.20
CA TRP A 121 3.68 5.83 -12.87
C TRP A 121 3.96 7.28 -12.49
N PRO A 122 2.92 8.10 -12.21
CA PRO A 122 3.12 9.48 -11.84
C PRO A 122 3.86 9.58 -10.50
N LYS A 123 4.72 10.59 -10.40
CA LYS A 123 5.35 10.94 -9.12
C LYS A 123 4.28 11.42 -8.14
N ALA A 124 4.26 10.85 -6.94
CA ALA A 124 3.37 11.22 -5.86
C ALA A 124 3.54 12.70 -5.52
N LYS A 125 2.41 13.39 -5.35
CA LYS A 125 2.35 14.79 -4.95
C LYS A 125 1.51 14.89 -3.68
N PRO A 126 1.97 15.64 -2.66
CA PRO A 126 1.15 15.90 -1.49
C PRO A 126 -0.18 16.54 -1.90
N GLY A 127 -1.27 16.01 -1.36
CA GLY A 127 -2.62 16.48 -1.59
C GLY A 127 -3.42 16.51 -0.31
N ARG A 128 -4.66 16.99 -0.38
CA ARG A 128 -5.63 16.78 0.70
C ARG A 128 -6.19 15.37 0.57
N PRO A 129 -6.37 14.63 1.68
CA PRO A 129 -7.10 13.39 1.62
C PRO A 129 -8.54 13.65 1.14
N PRO A 130 -9.22 12.64 0.57
CA PRO A 130 -10.64 12.68 0.28
C PRO A 130 -11.47 13.11 1.50
N ALA A 131 -12.64 13.69 1.27
CA ALA A 131 -13.52 14.15 2.35
C ALA A 131 -14.22 12.99 3.07
N GLN A 132 -14.44 11.90 2.34
CA GLN A 132 -15.16 10.71 2.77
C GLN A 132 -14.40 9.46 2.36
N TRP A 133 -14.59 8.39 3.11
CA TRP A 133 -13.93 7.11 2.87
C TRP A 133 -14.52 6.38 1.65
N GLU A 134 -15.80 6.61 1.36
CA GLU A 134 -16.46 6.13 0.13
C GLU A 134 -15.97 6.97 -1.07
N PRO A 135 -15.43 6.32 -2.12
CA PRO A 135 -15.06 7.01 -3.33
C PRO A 135 -16.27 7.69 -3.98
N ALA A 136 -16.05 8.88 -4.53
CA ALA A 136 -17.04 9.52 -5.42
C ALA A 136 -16.96 8.91 -6.82
N ASP A 137 -17.95 9.17 -7.67
CA ASP A 137 -18.00 8.63 -9.05
C ASP A 137 -16.79 9.03 -9.92
N ASP A 138 -16.12 10.14 -9.59
CA ASP A 138 -14.90 10.61 -10.25
C ASP A 138 -13.63 9.85 -9.82
N ALA A 139 -13.73 8.90 -8.90
CA ALA A 139 -12.61 8.07 -8.45
C ALA A 139 -11.99 7.21 -9.56
N ALA A 140 -12.69 7.02 -10.69
CA ALA A 140 -12.13 6.40 -11.89
C ALA A 140 -10.91 7.16 -12.47
N GLU A 141 -10.74 8.44 -12.14
CA GLU A 141 -9.56 9.24 -12.53
C GLU A 141 -8.39 9.10 -11.54
N ALA A 142 -8.57 8.40 -10.41
CA ALA A 142 -7.49 8.20 -9.46
C ALA A 142 -6.38 7.32 -10.05
N PRO A 143 -5.10 7.63 -9.77
CA PRO A 143 -3.99 6.86 -10.31
C PRO A 143 -4.01 5.43 -9.75
N SER A 144 -3.78 4.47 -10.63
CA SER A 144 -3.65 3.04 -10.31
C SER A 144 -2.24 2.65 -9.83
N GLY A 145 -1.30 3.58 -9.88
CA GLY A 145 0.02 3.46 -9.29
C GLY A 145 0.69 4.81 -9.08
N LEU A 146 1.68 4.82 -8.20
CA LEU A 146 2.43 6.00 -7.77
C LEU A 146 3.91 5.66 -7.65
N ARG A 147 4.76 6.63 -7.97
CA ARG A 147 6.19 6.63 -7.63
C ARG A 147 6.48 7.65 -6.55
N PHE A 148 7.25 7.31 -5.53
CA PHE A 148 7.72 8.26 -4.52
C PHE A 148 9.19 8.07 -4.22
N ASP A 149 9.87 9.19 -3.95
CA ASP A 149 11.30 9.21 -3.67
C ASP A 149 11.51 8.89 -2.19
N VAL A 150 12.41 7.96 -1.88
CA VAL A 150 12.77 7.59 -0.51
C VAL A 150 14.30 7.49 -0.37
N PRO A 151 14.85 7.65 0.84
CA PRO A 151 16.26 7.32 1.07
C PRO A 151 16.59 5.90 0.58
N ARG A 152 17.77 5.72 -0.02
CA ARG A 152 18.23 4.40 -0.42
C ARG A 152 18.46 3.52 0.80
N GLY A 153 18.13 2.24 0.67
CA GLY A 153 18.36 1.24 1.71
C GLY A 153 17.23 0.23 1.79
N ASP A 154 17.23 -0.53 2.87
CA ASP A 154 16.27 -1.57 3.14
C ASP A 154 15.16 -1.02 4.03
N TYR A 155 13.92 -1.40 3.73
CA TYR A 155 12.74 -0.98 4.48
C TYR A 155 12.05 -2.19 5.10
N GLN A 156 12.01 -2.21 6.43
CA GLN A 156 11.21 -3.17 7.18
C GLN A 156 9.73 -2.82 7.02
N LEU A 157 8.93 -3.79 6.59
CA LEU A 157 7.48 -3.69 6.57
C LEU A 157 6.90 -4.09 7.94
N HIS A 158 6.04 -3.24 8.47
CA HIS A 158 5.19 -3.50 9.62
C HIS A 158 3.74 -3.45 9.15
N VAL A 159 2.99 -4.53 9.38
CA VAL A 159 1.60 -4.63 8.94
C VAL A 159 0.66 -4.67 10.13
N ARG A 160 -0.22 -3.68 10.20
CA ARG A 160 -1.42 -3.74 11.02
C ARG A 160 -2.57 -4.13 10.11
N TRP A 161 -3.06 -5.34 10.29
CA TRP A 161 -4.31 -5.80 9.65
C TRP A 161 -5.52 -5.09 10.26
N MET A 162 -6.73 -5.40 9.79
CA MET A 162 -7.94 -4.73 10.24
C MET A 162 -7.98 -4.58 11.77
N THR A 163 -8.07 -3.33 12.20
CA THR A 163 -8.03 -2.91 13.60
C THR A 163 -9.06 -1.82 13.83
N GLU A 164 -9.79 -1.94 14.94
CA GLU A 164 -10.80 -0.99 15.39
C GLU A 164 -10.25 -0.18 16.59
N PRO A 165 -9.66 1.01 16.37
CA PRO A 165 -9.16 1.82 17.47
C PRO A 165 -10.28 2.42 18.34
N ASP A 166 -11.49 2.51 17.80
CA ASP A 166 -12.72 2.85 18.50
C ASP A 166 -13.94 2.26 17.77
N GLU A 167 -15.14 2.44 18.31
CA GLU A 167 -16.39 1.88 17.76
C GLU A 167 -16.79 2.47 16.38
N GLN A 168 -16.10 3.51 15.91
CA GLN A 168 -16.50 4.28 14.72
C GLN A 168 -15.46 4.22 13.60
N THR A 169 -14.33 3.56 13.85
CA THR A 169 -13.17 3.61 12.98
C THR A 169 -12.63 2.20 12.83
N CYS A 170 -12.32 1.80 11.60
CA CYS A 170 -11.47 0.66 11.34
C CYS A 170 -10.41 1.02 10.31
N PHE A 171 -9.25 0.37 10.40
CA PHE A 171 -8.16 0.60 9.47
C PHE A 171 -7.23 -0.61 9.33
N ALA A 172 -6.47 -0.62 8.23
CA ALA A 172 -5.29 -1.42 8.03
C ALA A 172 -4.15 -0.51 7.59
N ARG A 173 -2.92 -0.85 7.97
CA ARG A 173 -1.73 -0.05 7.72
C ARG A 173 -0.56 -0.93 7.31
N TRP A 174 0.11 -0.52 6.24
CA TRP A 174 1.41 -1.03 5.81
C TRP A 174 2.44 0.07 6.01
N LEU A 175 3.27 -0.07 7.03
CA LEU A 175 4.26 0.90 7.44
C LEU A 175 5.66 0.41 7.04
N PHE A 176 6.32 1.15 6.17
CA PHE A 176 7.69 0.93 5.73
C PHE A 176 8.61 1.86 6.51
N THR A 177 9.51 1.28 7.31
CA THR A 177 10.53 2.01 8.07
C THR A 177 11.92 1.54 7.66
N PRO A 178 12.94 2.41 7.65
CA PRO A 178 14.31 1.98 7.39
C PRO A 178 14.73 0.88 8.37
N ALA A 179 15.30 -0.21 7.85
CA ALA A 179 15.82 -1.34 8.62
C ALA A 179 17.18 -1.05 9.26
#